data_AF-A0A743Z397-F1
#
_entry.id   AF-A0A743Z397-F1
#
_cell.length_a   1.000
_cell.length_b   1.000
_cell.length_c   1.000
_cell.angle_alpha   90.00
_cell.angle_beta   90.00
_cell.angle_gamma   90.00
#
_symmetry.space_group_name_H-M   'P 1'
#
loop_
_entity.id
_entity.type
_entity.pdbx_description
1 polymer ?
#
loop_
_entity_poly.entity_id
_entity_poly.type
_entity_poly.pdbx_seq_one_letter_code
_entity_poly.pdbx_strand_id
1 'polypeptide(L)'
;MKRNVLSVLLMIISPVVWAVSEVTHVDLGNQTLLVSQPLNSVFGQKTVTIPALCPDNCGDVTVEWTAMAPLLADIPSAPGTWLFDSGVKGIAIQISTKIPGAQPSAGESVSFQVGLVRVRQEVTSGTALLSKPLLKWSLLSRKRTGEQPVIEKEGSIVVGGNLAIGSCVLQSNSLTLNLKPVSVNEIKKVKPGELVTTGHSDPSKPESIIGVECTPGVFSSLSANFMATTTLNKTVIKTNEGTGVGFIVQGGGEGTNKSTINWNGEPLILNVPANGQLSYPLTAFYTPTSDIVKAGDITAQASFTISYP
;
A
#
# COMPACT_ATOMS: atom_id res chain seq x y z
N MET A 1 8.73 81.29 46.75
CA MET A 1 9.58 80.16 46.34
C MET A 1 8.68 78.98 45.98
N LYS A 2 8.51 78.67 44.68
CA LYS A 2 7.78 77.50 44.19
C LYS A 2 8.80 76.49 43.67
N ARG A 3 8.76 75.26 44.19
CA ARG A 3 9.61 74.13 43.80
C ARG A 3 8.77 73.24 42.89
N ASN A 4 9.07 73.22 41.58
CA ASN A 4 8.50 72.26 40.65
C ASN A 4 9.33 70.98 40.70
N VAL A 5 8.71 69.88 41.12
CA VAL A 5 9.25 68.53 40.99
C VAL A 5 8.78 67.98 39.65
N LEU A 6 9.68 67.86 38.70
CA LEU A 6 9.44 67.22 37.41
C LEU A 6 9.85 65.74 37.55
N SER A 7 8.88 64.87 37.78
CA SER A 7 9.07 63.42 37.70
C SER A 7 9.08 63.01 36.23
N VAL A 8 10.25 62.60 35.73
CA VAL A 8 10.40 61.96 34.41
C VAL A 8 10.16 60.46 34.60
N LEU A 9 9.03 59.97 34.11
CA LEU A 9 8.69 58.56 34.04
C LEU A 9 9.32 57.96 32.77
N LEU A 10 10.43 57.24 32.90
CA LEU A 10 11.04 56.50 31.79
C LEU A 10 10.22 55.22 31.53
N MET A 11 9.39 55.21 30.48
CA MET A 11 8.83 53.96 29.95
C MET A 11 9.93 53.21 29.20
N ILE A 12 10.42 52.13 29.78
CA ILE A 12 11.25 51.15 29.08
C ILE A 12 10.31 50.33 28.19
N ILE A 13 10.23 50.70 26.92
CA ILE A 13 9.59 49.89 25.87
C ILE A 13 10.60 48.78 25.54
N SER A 14 10.50 47.64 26.21
CA SER A 14 11.26 46.45 25.82
C SER A 14 10.81 46.02 24.41
N PRO A 15 11.70 45.97 23.40
CA PRO A 15 11.34 45.42 22.11
C PRO A 15 11.12 43.92 22.30
N VAL A 16 9.85 43.49 22.22
CA VAL A 16 9.52 42.08 22.01
C VAL A 16 10.00 41.75 20.60
N VAL A 17 11.18 41.16 20.50
CA VAL A 17 11.69 40.60 19.24
C VAL A 17 10.90 39.32 19.01
N TRP A 18 9.90 39.38 18.14
CA TRP A 18 9.19 38.20 17.68
C TRP A 18 10.14 37.38 16.80
N ALA A 19 10.44 36.15 17.19
CA ALA A 19 11.14 35.21 16.31
C ALA A 19 10.28 35.01 15.04
N VAL A 20 10.90 35.13 13.87
CA VAL A 20 10.22 34.81 12.60
C VAL A 20 9.97 33.31 12.60
N SER A 21 8.71 32.90 12.48
CA SER A 21 8.29 31.50 12.42
C SER A 21 8.17 31.08 10.96
N GLU A 22 9.03 30.17 10.51
CA GLU A 22 8.99 29.61 9.15
C GLU A 22 8.10 28.36 9.09
N VAL A 23 7.27 28.22 8.05
CA VAL A 23 6.48 26.99 7.85
C VAL A 23 6.99 26.25 6.62
N THR A 24 7.50 25.05 6.84
CA THR A 24 7.97 24.15 5.78
C THR A 24 6.89 23.14 5.44
N HIS A 25 6.28 23.31 4.26
CA HIS A 25 5.30 22.38 3.73
C HIS A 25 5.98 21.24 2.97
N VAL A 26 5.70 20.01 3.38
CA VAL A 26 6.25 18.79 2.78
C VAL A 26 5.12 17.98 2.19
N ASP A 27 4.84 18.17 0.91
CA ASP A 27 3.86 17.35 0.19
C ASP A 27 4.51 16.06 -0.32
N LEU A 28 3.98 14.92 0.14
CA LEU A 28 4.34 13.58 -0.29
C LEU A 28 3.57 13.14 -1.56
N GLY A 29 2.59 13.92 -2.03
CA GLY A 29 1.78 13.60 -3.20
C GLY A 29 0.82 12.43 -2.97
N ASN A 30 0.47 11.74 -4.05
CA ASN A 30 -0.38 10.54 -4.01
C ASN A 30 0.49 9.29 -3.86
N GLN A 31 0.40 8.65 -2.70
CA GLN A 31 1.14 7.43 -2.37
C GLN A 31 0.20 6.23 -2.35
N THR A 32 0.69 5.07 -2.78
CA THR A 32 -0.05 3.80 -2.68
C THR A 32 0.77 2.81 -1.87
N LEU A 33 0.16 2.19 -0.86
CA LEU A 33 0.80 1.11 -0.12
C LEU A 33 0.83 -0.17 -0.97
N LEU A 34 2.02 -0.55 -1.39
CA LEU A 34 2.24 -1.80 -2.12
C LEU A 34 2.12 -3.02 -1.18
N VAL A 35 1.55 -4.13 -1.65
CA VAL A 35 1.46 -5.38 -0.89
C VAL A 35 2.82 -5.89 -0.44
N SER A 36 3.83 -5.70 -1.29
CA SER A 36 5.23 -6.04 -1.03
C SER A 36 5.94 -5.09 -0.06
N GLN A 37 5.28 -4.01 0.41
CA GLN A 37 5.91 -3.03 1.30
C GLN A 37 6.31 -3.69 2.62
N PRO A 38 7.62 -3.80 2.93
CA PRO A 38 8.07 -4.45 4.15
C PRO A 38 7.66 -3.69 5.39
N LEU A 39 7.51 -4.42 6.50
CA LEU A 39 7.38 -3.83 7.82
C LEU A 39 8.64 -3.02 8.15
N ASN A 40 8.46 -1.85 8.77
CA ASN A 40 9.51 -0.92 9.17
C ASN A 40 10.36 -0.36 8.01
N SER A 41 9.84 -0.43 6.79
CA SER A 41 10.47 0.18 5.62
C SER A 41 9.75 1.47 5.23
N VAL A 42 10.55 2.52 4.98
CA VAL A 42 10.06 3.84 4.56
C VAL A 42 9.74 3.83 3.07
N PHE A 43 8.62 4.42 2.69
CA PHE A 43 8.17 4.63 1.32
C PHE A 43 7.59 6.05 1.14
N GLY A 44 7.40 6.47 -0.11
CA GLY A 44 6.90 7.82 -0.40
C GLY A 44 7.77 8.92 0.20
N GLN A 45 9.09 8.75 0.16
CA GLN A 45 10.03 9.62 0.87
C GLN A 45 10.37 10.89 0.09
N LYS A 46 10.61 11.98 0.81
CA LYS A 46 11.09 13.26 0.29
C LYS A 46 12.19 13.80 1.18
N THR A 47 13.31 14.17 0.57
CA THR A 47 14.34 14.96 1.25
C THR A 47 13.94 16.42 1.19
N VAL A 48 14.01 17.09 2.35
CA VAL A 48 13.67 18.49 2.51
C VAL A 48 14.87 19.19 3.12
N THR A 49 15.15 20.37 2.59
CA THR A 49 16.27 21.19 3.01
C THR A 49 15.73 22.54 3.44
N ILE A 50 16.04 22.95 4.67
CA ILE A 50 15.83 24.31 5.14
C ILE A 50 17.12 25.11 4.97
N PRO A 51 17.04 26.42 4.69
CA PRO A 51 18.21 27.27 4.54
C PRO A 51 19.15 27.21 5.75
N ALA A 52 20.38 27.67 5.55
CA ALA A 52 21.36 27.73 6.63
C ALA A 52 20.80 28.51 7.83
N LEU A 53 20.76 27.85 8.99
CA LEU A 53 20.20 28.44 10.20
C LEU A 53 21.10 29.56 10.75
N CYS A 54 22.41 29.40 10.57
CA CYS A 54 23.46 30.36 10.91
C CYS A 54 24.39 30.58 9.68
N PRO A 55 24.36 31.77 9.04
CA PRO A 55 25.14 32.03 7.83
C PRO A 55 26.65 32.06 8.04
N ASP A 56 27.12 32.71 9.12
CA ASP A 56 28.53 33.07 9.28
C ASP A 56 29.19 32.44 10.52
N ASN A 57 28.47 32.35 11.65
CA ASN A 57 29.00 31.82 12.91
C ASN A 57 27.89 31.07 13.66
N CYS A 58 28.17 29.83 14.06
CA CYS A 58 27.27 29.00 14.85
C CYS A 58 27.84 28.72 16.26
N GLY A 59 28.80 29.52 16.75
CA GLY A 59 29.28 29.44 18.13
C GLY A 59 28.12 29.62 19.11
N ASP A 60 28.00 28.69 20.06
CA ASP A 60 27.01 28.71 21.14
C ASP A 60 25.53 28.62 20.71
N VAL A 61 25.25 28.08 19.50
CA VAL A 61 23.89 27.76 19.06
C VAL A 61 23.65 26.26 18.92
N THR A 62 22.42 25.82 19.22
CA THR A 62 21.98 24.43 19.10
C THR A 62 20.60 24.37 18.45
N VAL A 63 20.35 23.38 17.60
CA VAL A 63 19.00 23.13 17.06
C VAL A 63 18.26 22.17 17.97
N GLU A 64 17.18 22.64 18.58
CA GLU A 64 16.24 21.79 19.30
C GLU A 64 15.06 21.41 18.39
N TRP A 65 14.64 20.15 18.48
CA TRP A 65 13.48 19.63 17.75
C TRP A 65 12.40 19.22 18.74
N THR A 66 11.20 19.75 18.57
CA THR A 66 10.07 19.50 19.46
C THR A 66 8.90 18.91 18.68
N ALA A 67 8.37 17.78 19.14
CA ALA A 67 7.17 17.18 18.57
C ALA A 67 5.96 18.09 18.83
N MET A 68 5.23 18.43 17.76
CA MET A 68 3.98 19.21 17.83
C MET A 68 2.74 18.31 17.83
N ALA A 69 2.91 17.05 17.42
CA ALA A 69 1.88 16.02 17.46
C ALA A 69 2.34 14.84 18.35
N PRO A 70 1.41 14.04 18.90
CA PRO A 70 1.76 12.86 19.68
C PRO A 70 2.64 11.89 18.87
N LEU A 71 3.73 11.46 19.50
CA LEU A 71 4.59 10.40 18.97
C LEU A 71 3.95 9.04 19.22
N LEU A 72 4.21 8.08 18.33
CA LEU A 72 3.83 6.70 18.53
C LEU A 72 4.68 6.07 19.63
N ALA A 73 4.12 5.91 20.83
CA ALA A 73 4.83 5.45 22.02
C ALA A 73 5.27 3.96 21.95
N ASP A 74 4.53 3.14 21.19
CA ASP A 74 4.72 1.68 21.18
C ASP A 74 5.79 1.21 20.17
N ILE A 75 6.39 2.13 19.41
CA ILE A 75 7.33 1.81 18.34
C ILE A 75 8.67 2.51 18.62
N PRO A 76 9.74 1.75 18.91
CA PRO A 76 11.07 2.32 19.12
C PRO A 76 11.51 3.14 17.90
N SER A 77 12.05 4.33 18.14
CA SER A 77 12.63 5.20 17.11
C SER A 77 14.10 5.45 17.41
N ALA A 78 14.93 5.46 16.38
CA ALA A 78 16.34 5.81 16.50
C ALA A 78 16.48 7.31 16.86
N PRO A 79 17.58 7.73 17.52
CA PRO A 79 17.85 9.13 17.77
C PRO A 79 17.73 9.98 16.50
N GLY A 80 17.02 11.11 16.59
CA GLY A 80 16.72 11.98 15.45
C GLY A 80 15.66 11.45 14.48
N THR A 81 14.90 10.45 14.89
CA THR A 81 13.72 9.96 14.16
C THR A 81 12.47 10.18 15.00
N TRP A 82 11.43 10.75 14.38
CA TRP A 82 10.11 10.92 14.98
C TRP A 82 9.07 10.17 14.16
N LEU A 83 8.21 9.41 14.85
CA LEU A 83 7.11 8.66 14.25
C LEU A 83 5.79 9.23 14.74
N PHE A 84 4.98 9.72 13.81
CA PHE A 84 3.67 10.31 14.07
C PHE A 84 2.57 9.43 13.47
N ASP A 85 1.39 9.48 14.06
CA ASP A 85 0.20 8.86 13.46
C ASP A 85 -0.11 9.51 12.10
N SER A 86 -0.30 8.68 11.07
CA SER A 86 -0.71 9.13 9.74
C SER A 86 -2.22 9.36 9.61
N GLY A 87 -3.00 8.98 10.62
CA GLY A 87 -4.45 8.86 10.54
C GLY A 87 -4.90 7.52 9.94
N VAL A 88 -3.96 6.68 9.49
CA VAL A 88 -4.23 5.30 9.12
C VAL A 88 -3.56 4.34 10.10
N LYS A 89 -4.38 3.48 10.70
CA LYS A 89 -3.91 2.34 11.50
C LYS A 89 -2.86 1.53 10.73
N GLY A 90 -1.69 1.40 11.34
CA GLY A 90 -0.59 0.59 10.84
C GLY A 90 0.40 1.31 9.92
N ILE A 91 0.14 2.57 9.56
CA ILE A 91 1.07 3.44 8.83
C ILE A 91 1.42 4.66 9.68
N ALA A 92 2.69 5.04 9.72
CA ALA A 92 3.16 6.23 10.41
C ALA A 92 3.83 7.21 9.45
N ILE A 93 3.87 8.48 9.82
CA ILE A 93 4.72 9.49 9.19
C ILE A 93 6.06 9.48 9.93
N GLN A 94 7.15 9.27 9.20
CA GLN A 94 8.50 9.35 9.73
C GLN A 94 9.14 10.66 9.30
N ILE A 95 9.71 11.38 10.26
CA ILE A 95 10.65 12.47 10.01
C ILE A 95 12.00 12.07 10.61
N SER A 96 13.07 12.11 9.83
CA SER A 96 14.43 11.79 10.31
C SER A 96 15.45 12.87 9.96
N THR A 97 16.31 13.19 10.91
CA THR A 97 17.41 14.15 10.76
C THR A 97 18.72 13.56 11.28
N LYS A 98 19.83 13.99 10.68
CA LYS A 98 21.19 13.60 11.11
C LYS A 98 21.71 14.43 12.29
N ILE A 99 21.04 15.53 12.63
CA ILE A 99 21.46 16.47 13.69
C ILE A 99 20.41 16.60 14.81
N PRO A 100 20.10 15.54 15.57
CA PRO A 100 19.22 15.66 16.72
C PRO A 100 19.93 16.39 17.87
N GLY A 101 19.62 17.67 18.08
CA GLY A 101 20.21 18.41 19.19
C GLY A 101 21.69 18.78 19.00
N ALA A 102 22.17 18.80 17.75
CA ALA A 102 23.56 19.14 17.44
C ALA A 102 23.71 20.63 17.05
N GLN A 103 24.94 21.13 17.19
CA GLN A 103 25.33 22.43 16.66
C GLN A 103 25.27 22.38 15.12
N PRO A 104 24.54 23.28 14.46
CA PRO A 104 24.53 23.37 13.00
C PRO A 104 25.88 23.90 12.50
N SER A 105 26.31 23.49 11.31
CA SER A 105 27.51 24.04 10.67
C SER A 105 27.22 25.41 10.06
N ALA A 106 28.20 26.31 10.11
CA ALA A 106 28.07 27.65 9.52
C ALA A 106 27.89 27.54 8.00
N GLY A 107 26.89 28.26 7.48
CA GLY A 107 26.58 28.30 6.06
C GLY A 107 25.96 27.02 5.49
N GLU A 108 25.82 25.95 6.27
CA GLU A 108 25.24 24.69 5.78
C GLU A 108 23.73 24.64 5.99
N SER A 109 23.04 24.20 4.94
CA SER A 109 21.61 23.95 5.00
C SER A 109 21.31 22.68 5.79
N VAL A 110 20.23 22.68 6.56
CA VAL A 110 19.81 21.52 7.33
C VAL A 110 18.89 20.66 6.48
N SER A 111 19.24 19.39 6.32
CA SER A 111 18.43 18.42 5.56
C SER A 111 17.81 17.37 6.47
N PHE A 112 16.54 17.07 6.23
CA PHE A 112 15.80 15.99 6.88
C PHE A 112 15.01 15.19 5.84
N GLN A 113 14.65 13.96 6.18
CA GLN A 113 13.79 13.13 5.34
C GLN A 113 12.41 13.01 5.96
N VAL A 114 11.39 13.06 5.12
CA VAL A 114 10.00 12.79 5.49
C VAL A 114 9.51 11.65 4.63
N GLY A 115 8.82 10.67 5.22
CA GLY A 115 8.22 9.57 4.47
C GLY A 115 7.15 8.86 5.26
N LEU A 116 6.53 7.86 4.65
CA LEU A 116 5.57 6.97 5.28
C LEU A 116 6.27 5.66 5.66
N VAL A 117 5.89 5.03 6.76
CA VAL A 117 6.44 3.75 7.18
C VAL A 117 5.33 2.81 7.62
N ARG A 118 5.39 1.57 7.15
CA ARG A 118 4.49 0.50 7.61
C ARG A 118 4.97 0.01 8.97
N VAL A 119 4.17 0.23 10.00
CA VAL A 119 4.53 -0.09 11.40
C VAL A 119 3.74 -1.26 11.97
N ARG A 120 2.72 -1.76 11.26
CA ARG A 120 1.97 -2.97 11.63
C ARG A 120 1.72 -3.87 10.43
N GLN A 121 1.47 -5.15 10.71
CA GLN A 121 1.15 -6.15 9.69
C GLN A 121 -0.23 -5.88 9.07
N GLU A 122 -1.22 -5.59 9.89
CA GLU A 122 -2.55 -5.19 9.45
C GLU A 122 -2.61 -3.68 9.28
N VAL A 123 -3.19 -3.25 8.17
CA VAL A 123 -3.49 -1.85 7.88
C VAL A 123 -4.97 -1.73 7.54
N THR A 124 -5.58 -0.61 7.90
CA THR A 124 -6.99 -0.37 7.58
C THR A 124 -7.11 0.34 6.24
N SER A 125 -8.10 -0.05 5.44
CA SER A 125 -8.44 0.66 4.20
C SER A 125 -8.80 2.12 4.47
N GLY A 126 -8.48 3.00 3.52
CA GLY A 126 -8.88 4.40 3.60
C GLY A 126 -7.89 5.33 2.92
N THR A 127 -8.28 6.60 2.90
CA THR A 127 -7.44 7.72 2.47
C THR A 127 -7.18 8.62 3.67
N ALA A 128 -5.91 8.91 3.94
CA ALA A 128 -5.55 9.94 4.92
C ALA A 128 -5.10 11.21 4.21
N LEU A 129 -5.74 12.33 4.58
CA LEU A 129 -5.25 13.66 4.27
C LEU A 129 -4.25 14.07 5.35
N LEU A 130 -2.99 14.22 4.95
CA LEU A 130 -1.96 14.74 5.84
C LEU A 130 -2.03 16.27 5.78
N SER A 131 -2.20 16.96 6.91
CA SER A 131 -2.26 18.43 6.93
C SER A 131 -1.99 19.05 8.31
N LYS A 132 -1.17 18.38 9.13
CA LYS A 132 -0.92 18.82 10.52
C LYS A 132 0.55 19.22 10.71
N PRO A 133 0.83 20.24 11.54
CA PRO A 133 2.18 20.50 11.99
C PRO A 133 2.64 19.34 12.89
N LEU A 134 3.76 18.72 12.54
CA LEU A 134 4.25 17.51 13.23
C LEU A 134 5.47 17.81 14.10
N LEU A 135 6.39 18.64 13.59
CA LEU A 135 7.68 18.87 14.22
C LEU A 135 8.03 20.36 14.15
N LYS A 136 8.49 20.91 15.27
CA LYS A 136 9.04 22.26 15.38
C LYS A 136 10.55 22.16 15.50
N TRP A 137 11.28 23.06 14.86
CA TRP A 137 12.70 23.30 15.15
C TRP A 137 12.87 24.69 15.76
N SER A 138 13.80 24.81 16.70
CA SER A 138 14.16 26.07 17.35
C SER A 138 15.68 26.19 17.38
N LEU A 139 16.21 27.30 16.86
CA LEU A 139 17.61 27.66 17.00
C LEU A 139 17.79 28.37 18.34
N LEU A 140 18.42 27.71 19.28
CA LEU A 140 18.68 28.22 20.61
C LEU A 140 20.09 28.78 20.68
N SER A 141 20.23 29.98 21.23
CA SER A 141 21.52 30.66 21.42
C SER A 141 21.79 30.85 22.91
N ARG A 142 23.01 30.49 23.33
CA ARG A 142 23.47 30.69 24.71
C ARG A 142 24.55 31.76 24.72
N LYS A 143 24.14 33.02 24.93
CA LYS A 143 25.05 34.17 24.93
C LYS A 143 26.04 34.17 26.11
N ARG A 144 25.69 33.54 27.25
CA ARG A 144 26.56 33.38 28.44
C ARG A 144 26.29 32.10 29.21
N THR A 145 27.33 31.56 29.85
CA THR A 145 27.25 30.39 30.73
C THR A 145 26.35 30.66 31.94
N GLY A 146 25.26 29.90 32.08
CA GLY A 146 24.29 30.03 33.18
C GLY A 146 23.01 30.82 32.86
N GLU A 147 22.91 31.43 31.67
CA GLU A 147 21.68 32.07 31.19
C GLU A 147 20.76 31.07 30.47
N GLN A 148 19.45 31.33 30.52
CA GLN A 148 18.47 30.55 29.77
C GLN A 148 18.70 30.73 28.26
N PRO A 149 18.61 29.66 27.45
CA PRO A 149 18.74 29.77 26.01
C PRO A 149 17.66 30.69 25.43
N VAL A 150 18.04 31.52 24.46
CA VAL A 150 17.10 32.40 23.74
C VAL A 150 16.81 31.79 22.37
N ILE A 151 15.54 31.74 21.98
CA ILE A 151 15.12 31.31 20.65
C ILE A 151 15.43 32.44 19.66
N GLU A 152 16.34 32.20 18.71
CA GLU A 152 16.69 33.18 17.66
C GLU A 152 15.84 33.02 16.41
N LYS A 153 15.56 31.77 16.04
CA LYS A 153 14.73 31.39 14.89
C LYS A 153 13.95 30.14 15.23
N GLU A 154 12.78 30.01 14.63
CA GLU A 154 12.00 28.79 14.73
C GLU A 154 11.24 28.52 13.45
N GLY A 155 10.85 27.26 13.28
CA GLY A 155 9.95 26.88 12.21
C GLY A 155 9.25 25.57 12.48
N SER A 156 8.23 25.30 11.68
CA SER A 156 7.38 24.11 11.78
C SER A 156 7.37 23.32 10.49
N ILE A 157 7.25 22.00 10.61
CA ILE A 157 7.14 21.07 9.48
C ILE A 157 5.70 20.59 9.43
N VAL A 158 5.03 20.90 8.31
CA VAL A 158 3.69 20.45 8.00
C VAL A 158 3.78 19.43 6.88
N VAL A 159 3.31 18.21 7.13
CA VAL A 159 3.32 17.13 6.12
C VAL A 159 1.96 17.04 5.44
N GLY A 160 1.99 17.04 4.11
CA GLY A 160 0.87 16.98 3.18
C GLY A 160 0.89 15.72 2.31
N GLY A 161 -0.26 15.36 1.76
CA GLY A 161 -0.38 14.30 0.75
C GLY A 161 -1.63 13.43 0.93
N ASN A 162 -1.76 12.46 0.03
CA ASN A 162 -2.80 11.43 0.05
C ASN A 162 -2.16 10.05 0.07
N LEU A 163 -2.69 9.16 0.88
CA LEU A 163 -2.30 7.75 0.92
C LEU A 163 -3.49 6.87 0.54
N ALA A 164 -3.38 6.15 -0.58
CA ALA A 164 -4.27 5.06 -0.94
C ALA A 164 -3.73 3.74 -0.36
N ILE A 165 -4.59 2.98 0.31
CA ILE A 165 -4.19 1.76 1.00
C ILE A 165 -4.82 0.56 0.37
N GLY A 166 -3.97 -0.42 0.09
CA GLY A 166 -4.35 -1.66 -0.53
C GLY A 166 -3.86 -1.74 -1.95
N SER A 167 -3.09 -2.78 -2.23
CA SER A 167 -2.91 -3.28 -3.57
C SER A 167 -3.01 -4.80 -3.54
N CYS A 168 -3.34 -5.36 -4.70
CA CYS A 168 -3.28 -6.79 -4.94
C CYS A 168 -2.35 -7.06 -6.13
N VAL A 169 -1.58 -8.14 -6.04
CA VAL A 169 -0.70 -8.63 -7.10
C VAL A 169 -1.13 -10.05 -7.45
N LEU A 170 -1.32 -10.27 -8.75
CA LEU A 170 -1.57 -11.60 -9.29
C LEU A 170 -0.25 -12.38 -9.32
N GLN A 171 -0.22 -13.57 -8.70
CA GLN A 171 0.99 -14.38 -8.60
C GLN A 171 1.42 -15.00 -9.93
N SER A 172 0.46 -15.26 -10.82
CA SER A 172 0.74 -15.72 -12.18
C SER A 172 -0.17 -15.06 -13.21
N ASN A 173 0.41 -14.49 -14.26
CA ASN A 173 -0.31 -13.85 -15.36
C ASN A 173 -0.82 -14.85 -16.43
N SER A 174 -0.42 -16.12 -16.34
CA SER A 174 -0.86 -17.19 -17.24
C SER A 174 -1.02 -18.49 -16.48
N LEU A 175 -2.04 -19.27 -16.84
CA LEU A 175 -2.32 -20.58 -16.27
C LEU A 175 -2.46 -21.60 -17.41
N THR A 176 -1.93 -22.80 -17.21
CA THR A 176 -1.99 -23.88 -18.19
C THR A 176 -2.60 -25.11 -17.52
N LEU A 177 -3.77 -25.51 -17.99
CA LEU A 177 -4.46 -26.72 -17.54
C LEU A 177 -4.20 -27.84 -18.55
N ASN A 178 -3.47 -28.87 -18.13
CA ASN A 178 -3.10 -30.00 -18.97
C ASN A 178 -3.93 -31.22 -18.61
N LEU A 179 -4.97 -31.49 -19.40
CA LEU A 179 -5.81 -32.65 -19.20
C LEU A 179 -5.12 -33.90 -19.75
N LYS A 180 -5.28 -35.03 -19.06
CA LYS A 180 -4.81 -36.33 -19.56
C LYS A 180 -5.60 -36.75 -20.81
N PRO A 181 -5.01 -37.53 -21.73
CA PRO A 181 -5.75 -38.08 -22.85
C PRO A 181 -6.93 -38.96 -22.39
N VAL A 182 -8.07 -38.83 -23.06
CA VAL A 182 -9.28 -39.61 -22.84
C VAL A 182 -9.72 -40.25 -24.16
N SER A 183 -10.24 -41.48 -24.10
CA SER A 183 -10.72 -42.16 -25.30
C SER A 183 -12.04 -41.55 -25.80
N VAL A 184 -12.25 -41.54 -27.12
CA VAL A 184 -13.51 -41.09 -27.75
C VAL A 184 -14.73 -41.84 -27.18
N ASN A 185 -14.57 -43.12 -26.84
CA ASN A 185 -15.64 -43.93 -26.27
C ASN A 185 -16.07 -43.44 -24.88
N GLU A 186 -15.14 -42.95 -24.06
CA GLU A 186 -15.46 -42.38 -22.76
C GLU A 186 -16.21 -41.06 -22.90
N ILE A 187 -15.79 -40.19 -23.82
CA ILE A 187 -16.48 -38.92 -24.09
C ILE A 187 -17.92 -39.16 -24.56
N LYS A 188 -18.12 -40.13 -25.46
CA LYS A 188 -19.45 -40.47 -26.01
C LYS A 188 -20.44 -41.09 -25.00
N LYS A 189 -19.97 -41.54 -23.84
CA LYS A 189 -20.86 -42.03 -22.76
C LYS A 189 -21.57 -40.91 -22.02
N VAL A 190 -21.11 -39.68 -22.18
CA VAL A 190 -21.57 -38.49 -21.45
C VAL A 190 -22.41 -37.62 -22.40
N LYS A 191 -23.42 -36.91 -21.88
CA LYS A 191 -24.23 -36.02 -22.71
C LYS A 191 -23.51 -34.70 -22.99
N PRO A 192 -23.84 -34.01 -24.10
CA PRO A 192 -23.26 -32.71 -24.37
C PRO A 192 -23.45 -31.72 -23.21
N GLY A 193 -22.36 -31.09 -22.77
CA GLY A 193 -22.36 -30.16 -21.63
C GLY A 193 -22.22 -30.81 -20.25
N GLU A 194 -22.17 -32.15 -20.14
CA GLU A 194 -21.84 -32.86 -18.91
C GLU A 194 -20.33 -33.17 -18.82
N LEU A 195 -19.82 -33.31 -17.59
CA LEU A 195 -18.40 -33.52 -17.33
C LEU A 195 -17.98 -34.97 -17.62
N VAL A 196 -16.88 -35.15 -18.36
CA VAL A 196 -16.20 -36.44 -18.45
C VAL A 196 -15.28 -36.58 -17.24
N THR A 197 -15.67 -37.40 -16.27
CA THR A 197 -14.92 -37.62 -15.02
C THR A 197 -13.94 -38.78 -15.09
N THR A 198 -14.01 -39.61 -16.14
CA THR A 198 -13.08 -40.73 -16.34
C THR A 198 -11.71 -40.21 -16.82
N GLY A 199 -10.63 -40.76 -16.24
CA GLY A 199 -9.26 -40.34 -16.56
C GLY A 199 -8.81 -39.02 -15.94
N HIS A 200 -9.61 -38.45 -15.02
CA HIS A 200 -9.25 -37.21 -14.35
C HIS A 200 -8.06 -37.36 -13.41
N SER A 201 -7.29 -36.27 -13.28
CA SER A 201 -6.41 -36.03 -12.15
C SER A 201 -7.21 -36.17 -10.84
N ASP A 202 -6.57 -36.68 -9.79
CA ASP A 202 -7.14 -36.74 -8.45
C ASP A 202 -7.82 -35.40 -8.10
N PRO A 203 -9.14 -35.36 -7.79
CA PRO A 203 -9.86 -34.11 -7.52
C PRO A 203 -9.36 -33.35 -6.28
N SER A 204 -8.44 -33.95 -5.49
CA SER A 204 -7.67 -33.31 -4.42
C SER A 204 -6.41 -32.57 -4.91
N LYS A 205 -6.05 -32.67 -6.20
CA LYS A 205 -4.90 -32.01 -6.82
C LYS A 205 -5.38 -31.06 -7.93
N PRO A 206 -5.59 -29.77 -7.63
CA PRO A 206 -5.99 -28.81 -8.65
C PRO A 206 -4.91 -28.67 -9.72
N GLU A 207 -5.33 -28.55 -10.98
CA GLU A 207 -4.41 -28.47 -12.13
C GLU A 207 -3.73 -27.11 -12.23
N SER A 208 -4.37 -26.07 -11.70
CA SER A 208 -3.86 -24.71 -11.67
C SER A 208 -4.51 -23.92 -10.54
N ILE A 209 -3.89 -22.83 -10.12
CA ILE A 209 -4.38 -21.97 -9.04
C ILE A 209 -4.28 -20.51 -9.48
N ILE A 210 -5.38 -19.77 -9.37
CA ILE A 210 -5.34 -18.30 -9.38
C ILE A 210 -4.90 -17.86 -7.99
N GLY A 211 -3.64 -17.47 -7.86
CA GLY A 211 -3.07 -16.91 -6.64
C GLY A 211 -3.08 -15.39 -6.69
N VAL A 212 -3.67 -14.74 -5.68
CA VAL A 212 -3.63 -13.28 -5.53
C VAL A 212 -3.11 -12.94 -4.14
N GLU A 213 -2.12 -12.07 -4.08
CA GLU A 213 -1.59 -11.53 -2.83
C GLU A 213 -2.04 -10.08 -2.68
N CYS A 214 -2.83 -9.81 -1.65
CA CYS A 214 -3.36 -8.50 -1.31
C CYS A 214 -2.77 -8.00 -0.01
N THR A 215 -2.78 -6.67 0.19
CA THR A 215 -2.42 -6.08 1.49
C THR A 215 -3.30 -6.67 2.60
N PRO A 216 -2.72 -7.28 3.66
CA PRO A 216 -3.49 -7.93 4.72
C PRO A 216 -4.47 -6.98 5.42
N GLY A 217 -5.70 -7.45 5.64
CA GLY A 217 -6.77 -6.71 6.33
C GLY A 217 -7.45 -5.61 5.52
N VAL A 218 -7.06 -5.39 4.25
CA VAL A 218 -7.60 -4.28 3.44
C VAL A 218 -8.78 -4.70 2.58
N PHE A 219 -8.66 -5.82 1.87
CA PHE A 219 -9.68 -6.33 0.97
C PHE A 219 -10.36 -7.54 1.59
N SER A 220 -11.70 -7.56 1.53
CA SER A 220 -12.51 -8.73 1.93
C SER A 220 -12.94 -9.58 0.73
N SER A 221 -12.96 -8.99 -0.47
CA SER A 221 -13.33 -9.69 -1.70
C SER A 221 -12.70 -9.06 -2.95
N LEU A 222 -12.59 -9.85 -4.00
CA LEU A 222 -12.21 -9.45 -5.37
C LEU A 222 -13.28 -9.93 -6.34
N SER A 223 -13.36 -9.31 -7.52
CA SER A 223 -14.15 -9.83 -8.64
C SER A 223 -13.23 -10.49 -9.66
N ALA A 224 -13.58 -11.70 -10.09
CA ALA A 224 -12.96 -12.40 -11.19
C ALA A 224 -13.93 -12.52 -12.37
N ASN A 225 -13.54 -12.02 -13.53
CA ASN A 225 -14.34 -12.10 -14.75
C ASN A 225 -13.65 -13.04 -15.73
N PHE A 226 -14.37 -14.03 -16.24
CA PHE A 226 -13.83 -15.06 -17.13
C PHE A 226 -14.43 -14.92 -18.53
N MET A 227 -13.57 -14.96 -19.56
CA MET A 227 -13.99 -14.79 -20.95
C MET A 227 -13.33 -15.83 -21.85
N ALA A 228 -14.11 -16.44 -22.73
CA ALA A 228 -13.63 -17.36 -23.75
C ALA A 228 -14.57 -17.40 -24.96
N THR A 229 -14.15 -18.04 -26.04
CA THR A 229 -15.09 -18.44 -27.10
C THR A 229 -15.88 -19.66 -26.61
N THR A 230 -17.19 -19.52 -26.44
CA THR A 230 -18.05 -20.59 -25.91
C THR A 230 -18.90 -21.25 -26.99
N THR A 231 -19.51 -22.38 -26.63
CA THR A 231 -20.68 -22.90 -27.34
C THR A 231 -21.94 -22.09 -27.00
N LEU A 232 -23.13 -22.57 -27.41
CA LEU A 232 -24.41 -22.04 -26.91
C LEU A 232 -24.52 -22.14 -25.38
N ASN A 233 -23.86 -23.15 -24.79
CA ASN A 233 -23.66 -23.21 -23.35
C ASN A 233 -22.40 -22.41 -22.96
N LYS A 234 -22.60 -21.33 -22.21
CA LYS A 234 -21.55 -20.39 -21.77
C LYS A 234 -20.55 -21.00 -20.77
N THR A 235 -20.84 -22.17 -20.21
CA THR A 235 -19.88 -22.89 -19.36
C THR A 235 -18.90 -23.76 -20.16
N VAL A 236 -19.15 -23.94 -21.46
CA VAL A 236 -18.36 -24.82 -22.33
C VAL A 236 -17.51 -23.98 -23.27
N ILE A 237 -16.19 -24.05 -23.08
CA ILE A 237 -15.21 -23.42 -23.96
C ILE A 237 -15.09 -24.26 -25.23
N LYS A 238 -15.13 -23.59 -26.39
CA LYS A 238 -14.96 -24.22 -27.70
C LYS A 238 -13.48 -24.47 -27.97
N THR A 239 -13.17 -25.65 -28.51
CA THR A 239 -11.83 -25.99 -29.00
C THR A 239 -11.54 -25.31 -30.33
N ASN A 240 -10.26 -25.15 -30.64
CA ASN A 240 -9.78 -24.69 -31.95
C ASN A 240 -10.15 -25.65 -33.09
N GLU A 241 -10.33 -26.94 -32.79
CA GLU A 241 -10.67 -27.97 -33.78
C GLU A 241 -12.13 -28.41 -33.67
N GLY A 242 -12.80 -28.61 -34.81
CA GLY A 242 -14.18 -29.07 -34.91
C GLY A 242 -14.37 -30.56 -34.56
N THR A 243 -13.77 -31.01 -33.45
CA THR A 243 -13.75 -32.40 -32.98
C THR A 243 -15.01 -32.81 -32.23
N GLY A 244 -15.93 -31.89 -31.96
CA GLY A 244 -17.12 -32.15 -31.17
C GLY A 244 -16.86 -32.27 -29.66
N VAL A 245 -15.73 -31.75 -29.19
CA VAL A 245 -15.33 -31.71 -27.77
C VAL A 245 -15.13 -30.27 -27.34
N GLY A 246 -15.38 -29.98 -26.07
CA GLY A 246 -15.12 -28.70 -25.43
C GLY A 246 -14.55 -28.91 -24.03
N PHE A 247 -14.28 -27.81 -23.34
CA PHE A 247 -13.79 -27.83 -21.97
C PHE A 247 -14.77 -27.15 -21.02
N ILE A 248 -14.98 -27.76 -19.84
CA ILE A 248 -15.65 -27.12 -18.71
C ILE A 248 -14.61 -26.93 -17.62
N VAL A 249 -14.55 -25.75 -17.02
CA VAL A 249 -13.66 -25.48 -15.88
C VAL A 249 -14.49 -25.26 -14.64
N GLN A 250 -14.09 -25.92 -13.56
CA GLN A 250 -14.62 -25.70 -12.24
C GLN A 250 -13.58 -24.97 -11.38
N GLY A 251 -14.05 -24.09 -10.51
CA GLY A 251 -13.22 -23.43 -9.52
C GLY A 251 -13.77 -23.58 -8.10
N GLY A 252 -12.88 -23.44 -7.12
CA GLY A 252 -13.21 -23.57 -5.69
C GLY A 252 -12.39 -24.65 -4.99
N GLY A 253 -11.96 -24.37 -3.77
CA GLY A 253 -11.11 -25.23 -2.95
C GLY A 253 -11.86 -26.30 -2.15
N GLU A 254 -11.10 -27.15 -1.47
CA GLU A 254 -11.63 -28.11 -0.49
C GLU A 254 -12.48 -27.40 0.56
N GLY A 255 -13.69 -27.90 0.81
CA GLY A 255 -14.65 -27.29 1.74
C GLY A 255 -15.49 -26.14 1.18
N THR A 256 -15.26 -25.73 -0.08
CA THR A 256 -16.18 -24.86 -0.83
C THR A 256 -16.90 -25.64 -1.92
N ASN A 257 -18.15 -25.27 -2.22
CA ASN A 257 -18.86 -25.87 -3.35
C ASN A 257 -18.13 -25.51 -4.64
N LYS A 258 -17.54 -26.50 -5.32
CA LYS A 258 -16.97 -26.33 -6.67
C LYS A 258 -18.06 -25.78 -7.57
N SER A 259 -17.81 -24.63 -8.18
CA SER A 259 -18.73 -24.01 -9.13
C SER A 259 -18.15 -24.08 -10.53
N THR A 260 -19.03 -24.34 -11.50
CA THR A 260 -18.66 -24.27 -12.91
C THR A 260 -18.48 -22.80 -13.30
N ILE A 261 -17.35 -22.49 -13.94
CA ILE A 261 -17.05 -21.15 -14.42
C ILE A 261 -17.93 -20.81 -15.62
N ASN A 262 -18.54 -19.62 -15.59
CA ASN A 262 -19.27 -19.04 -16.70
C ASN A 262 -18.33 -18.12 -17.50
N TRP A 263 -18.18 -18.34 -18.80
CA TRP A 263 -17.18 -17.67 -19.64
C TRP A 263 -17.73 -16.46 -20.39
N ASN A 264 -18.80 -15.84 -19.87
CA ASN A 264 -19.48 -14.70 -20.48
C ASN A 264 -19.13 -13.35 -19.85
N GLY A 265 -18.07 -13.30 -19.03
CA GLY A 265 -17.62 -12.09 -18.35
C GLY A 265 -18.44 -11.71 -17.11
N GLU A 266 -19.39 -12.55 -16.65
CA GLU A 266 -20.07 -12.30 -15.37
C GLU A 266 -19.07 -12.34 -14.21
N PRO A 267 -19.18 -11.40 -13.24
CA PRO A 267 -18.27 -11.33 -12.12
C PRO A 267 -18.50 -12.47 -11.13
N LEU A 268 -17.44 -13.21 -10.83
CA LEU A 268 -17.37 -14.15 -9.73
C LEU A 268 -16.71 -13.48 -8.52
N ILE A 269 -17.41 -13.45 -7.38
CA ILE A 269 -16.86 -12.89 -6.15
C ILE A 269 -15.95 -13.90 -5.46
N LEU A 270 -14.70 -13.52 -5.22
CA LEU A 270 -13.68 -14.30 -4.54
C LEU A 270 -13.39 -13.69 -3.16
N ASN A 271 -13.57 -14.45 -2.09
CA ASN A 271 -13.32 -13.97 -0.73
C ASN A 271 -11.82 -13.93 -0.44
N VAL A 272 -11.31 -12.78 -0.01
CA VAL A 272 -9.90 -12.62 0.39
C VAL A 272 -9.79 -12.90 1.88
N PRO A 273 -8.99 -13.89 2.31
CA PRO A 273 -8.77 -14.13 3.73
C PRO A 273 -8.04 -12.94 4.38
N ALA A 274 -8.16 -12.80 5.70
CA ALA A 274 -7.58 -11.67 6.44
C ALA A 274 -6.05 -11.52 6.25
N ASN A 275 -5.35 -12.63 6.00
CA ASN A 275 -3.92 -12.65 5.70
C ASN A 275 -3.55 -12.10 4.31
N GLY A 276 -4.54 -11.74 3.48
CA GLY A 276 -4.36 -11.18 2.14
C GLY A 276 -4.04 -12.23 1.07
N GLN A 277 -4.01 -13.52 1.39
CA GLN A 277 -3.63 -14.57 0.44
C GLN A 277 -4.86 -15.31 -0.08
N LEU A 278 -5.26 -15.00 -1.30
CA LEU A 278 -6.31 -15.72 -2.01
C LEU A 278 -5.67 -16.82 -2.87
N SER A 279 -6.20 -18.04 -2.72
CA SER A 279 -5.88 -19.18 -3.58
C SER A 279 -7.20 -19.72 -4.13
N TYR A 280 -7.41 -19.59 -5.44
CA TYR A 280 -8.60 -20.09 -6.12
C TYR A 280 -8.20 -21.19 -7.11
N PRO A 281 -8.31 -22.47 -6.72
CA PRO A 281 -7.93 -23.58 -7.56
C PRO A 281 -8.91 -23.78 -8.71
N LEU A 282 -8.37 -24.21 -9.84
CA LEU A 282 -9.08 -24.52 -11.07
C LEU A 282 -8.86 -25.99 -11.47
N THR A 283 -9.87 -26.58 -12.09
CA THR A 283 -9.82 -27.93 -12.66
C THR A 283 -10.60 -27.95 -13.97
N ALA A 284 -10.00 -28.42 -15.05
CA ALA A 284 -10.64 -28.47 -16.36
C ALA A 284 -11.04 -29.90 -16.73
N PHE A 285 -12.21 -30.08 -17.32
CA PHE A 285 -12.78 -31.35 -17.76
C PHE A 285 -13.12 -31.31 -19.24
N TYR A 286 -13.02 -32.46 -19.92
CA TYR A 286 -13.63 -32.62 -21.24
C TYR A 286 -15.15 -32.66 -21.13
N THR A 287 -15.82 -32.21 -22.18
CA THR A 287 -17.25 -32.41 -22.39
C THR A 287 -17.54 -32.59 -23.89
N PRO A 288 -18.44 -33.48 -24.30
CA PRO A 288 -18.91 -33.48 -25.68
C PRO A 288 -19.70 -32.19 -25.98
N THR A 289 -19.59 -31.71 -27.21
CA THR A 289 -20.39 -30.57 -27.71
C THR A 289 -21.38 -30.99 -28.80
N SER A 290 -21.25 -32.23 -29.30
CA SER A 290 -22.17 -32.87 -30.25
C SER A 290 -22.01 -34.39 -30.19
N ASP A 291 -22.89 -35.12 -30.88
CA ASP A 291 -22.80 -36.59 -31.00
C ASP A 291 -21.61 -37.04 -31.88
N ILE A 292 -21.10 -36.14 -32.72
CA ILE A 292 -19.99 -36.41 -33.62
C ILE A 292 -18.69 -36.00 -32.93
N VAL A 293 -18.10 -36.95 -32.19
CA VAL A 293 -16.78 -36.79 -31.56
C VAL A 293 -15.69 -37.44 -32.42
N LYS A 294 -14.64 -36.68 -32.73
CA LYS A 294 -13.45 -37.13 -33.48
C LYS A 294 -12.22 -37.13 -32.57
N ALA A 295 -11.32 -38.09 -32.79
CA ALA A 295 -10.01 -38.10 -32.14
C ALA A 295 -9.11 -37.00 -32.72
N GLY A 296 -8.24 -36.43 -31.89
CA GLY A 296 -7.29 -35.39 -32.26
C GLY A 296 -6.77 -34.65 -31.04
N ASP A 297 -5.77 -33.81 -31.27
CA ASP A 297 -5.25 -32.89 -30.26
C ASP A 297 -6.15 -31.66 -30.19
N ILE A 298 -6.54 -31.25 -28.99
CA ILE A 298 -7.45 -30.12 -28.81
C ILE A 298 -6.88 -29.11 -27.84
N THR A 299 -7.04 -27.84 -28.18
CA THR A 299 -6.62 -26.71 -27.34
C THR A 299 -7.73 -25.66 -27.28
N ALA A 300 -7.72 -24.88 -26.21
CA ALA A 300 -8.57 -23.71 -26.07
C ALA A 300 -7.79 -22.62 -25.34
N GLN A 301 -8.17 -21.37 -25.61
CA GLN A 301 -7.64 -20.20 -24.92
C GLN A 301 -8.79 -19.44 -24.28
N ALA A 302 -8.52 -18.91 -23.11
CA ALA A 302 -9.44 -18.10 -22.35
C ALA A 302 -8.66 -17.02 -21.58
N SER A 303 -9.36 -15.97 -21.19
CA SER A 303 -8.81 -14.91 -20.36
C SER A 303 -9.59 -14.80 -19.06
N PHE A 304 -8.91 -14.30 -18.04
CA PHE A 304 -9.56 -13.88 -16.80
C PHE A 304 -9.03 -12.50 -16.40
N THR A 305 -9.82 -11.75 -15.66
CA THR A 305 -9.44 -10.44 -15.11
C THR A 305 -9.83 -10.40 -13.64
N ILE A 306 -8.89 -10.00 -12.80
CA ILE A 306 -9.12 -9.77 -11.37
C ILE A 306 -9.26 -8.25 -11.16
N SER A 307 -10.37 -7.85 -10.55
CA SER A 307 -10.65 -6.45 -10.20
C SER A 307 -10.83 -6.34 -8.69
N TYR A 308 -10.31 -5.25 -8.12
CA TYR A 308 -10.51 -4.86 -6.73
C TYR A 308 -11.00 -3.42 -6.65
N PRO A 309 -11.83 -3.08 -5.63
CA PRO A 309 -12.39 -1.75 -5.46
C PRO A 309 -11.33 -0.68 -5.16
#